data_AF-D0IA87-F1
#
_entry.id   AF-D0IA87-F1
#
_cell.length_a   1.000
_cell.length_b   1.000
_cell.length_c   1.000
_cell.angle_alpha   90.00
_cell.angle_beta   90.00
_cell.angle_gamma   90.00
#
_symmetry.space_group_name_H-M   'P 1'
#
loop_
_entity.id
_entity.type
_entity.pdbx_description
1 polymer ?
#
loop_
_entity_poly.entity_id
_entity_poly.type
_entity_poly.pdbx_seq_one_letter_code
_entity_poly.pdbx_strand_id
1 'polypeptide(L)'
;MNHAFCALLPELQEGTLNTRLALLNPAWRWQVAPEKAVPLGSLLKDDLVARRTVVAFQDTHQAPTTKVAASLVHKQWIANLLSPLVAVYLLSGRQPEQWQKLGYDVEKGCLGWTTQPFGEHTNPALFIETTTAVANACYTLFRRHFSVPPRVLWSNTALALAAPWHRLQNLGAGGEAINNQLTAFFAHFPSPLSQSVKWLVIRENGKSLCVPRRLGCCLKYALPGNRNTLCGTCHRRSEQEQIALVHQRFFTEIK
;
A
#
# COMPACT_ATOMS: atom_id res chain seq x y z
N MET A 1 -1.93 -13.39 13.99
CA MET A 1 -1.12 -12.43 13.21
C MET A 1 -0.67 -11.23 14.05
N ASN A 2 -1.55 -10.57 14.82
CA ASN A 2 -1.25 -9.30 15.49
C ASN A 2 -0.05 -9.34 16.46
N HIS A 3 0.01 -10.33 17.37
CA HIS A 3 1.13 -10.46 18.30
C HIS A 3 2.48 -10.67 17.59
N ALA A 4 2.51 -11.44 16.51
CA ALA A 4 3.72 -11.65 15.73
C ALA A 4 4.18 -10.35 15.05
N PHE A 5 3.26 -9.54 14.53
CA PHE A 5 3.58 -8.25 13.92
C PHE A 5 4.19 -7.28 14.93
N CYS A 6 3.57 -7.12 16.11
CA CYS A 6 4.09 -6.25 17.18
C CYS A 6 5.41 -6.76 17.77
N ALA A 7 5.76 -8.04 17.59
CA ALA A 7 7.05 -8.58 18.01
C ALA A 7 8.22 -8.18 17.09
N LEU A 8 7.95 -7.64 15.89
CA LEU A 8 9.00 -7.21 14.95
C LEU A 8 9.74 -5.94 15.40
N LEU A 9 9.12 -5.14 16.27
CA LEU A 9 9.66 -3.88 16.74
C LEU A 9 9.12 -3.61 18.16
N PRO A 10 9.97 -3.57 19.21
CA PRO A 10 9.54 -3.40 20.60
C PRO A 10 8.61 -2.20 20.83
N GLU A 11 8.84 -1.09 20.11
CA GLU A 11 8.07 0.14 20.18
C GLU A 11 6.59 -0.02 19.79
N LEU A 12 6.22 -1.11 19.10
CA LEU A 12 4.83 -1.46 18.82
C LEU A 12 4.10 -2.13 20.00
N GLN A 13 4.80 -2.49 21.07
CA GLN A 13 4.22 -3.10 22.26
C GLN A 13 3.77 -2.05 23.28
N GLU A 14 4.26 -0.83 23.16
CA GLU A 14 4.02 0.25 24.10
C GLU A 14 3.08 1.34 23.55
N GLY A 15 2.42 2.05 24.45
CA GLY A 15 1.61 3.22 24.13
C GLY A 15 0.22 2.91 23.54
N THR A 16 -0.49 3.99 23.23
CA THR A 16 -1.86 3.91 22.69
C THR A 16 -1.86 3.37 21.26
N LEU A 17 -3.02 2.89 20.78
CA LEU A 17 -3.20 2.53 19.37
C LEU A 17 -2.83 3.70 18.43
N ASN A 18 -3.12 4.94 18.82
CA ASN A 18 -2.82 6.13 18.03
C ASN A 18 -1.31 6.35 17.89
N THR A 19 -0.57 6.24 18.99
CA THR A 19 0.88 6.36 19.01
C THR A 19 1.52 5.31 18.10
N ARG A 20 1.05 4.06 18.18
CA ARG A 20 1.56 2.96 17.37
C ARG A 20 1.19 3.10 15.88
N LEU A 21 -0.01 3.58 15.57
CA LEU A 21 -0.39 3.90 14.19
C LEU A 21 0.43 5.05 13.62
N ALA A 22 0.79 6.05 14.42
CA ALA A 22 1.67 7.13 13.99
C ALA A 22 3.10 6.65 13.68
N LEU A 23 3.58 5.58 14.31
CA LEU A 23 4.85 4.94 13.93
C LEU A 23 4.78 4.34 12.53
N LEU A 24 3.66 3.66 12.20
CA LEU A 24 3.43 3.01 10.91
C LEU A 24 3.07 3.99 9.79
N ASN A 25 2.43 5.10 10.14
CA ASN A 25 2.05 6.17 9.23
C ASN A 25 2.09 7.49 10.00
N PRO A 26 3.16 8.31 9.86
CA PRO A 26 3.31 9.57 10.59
C PRO A 26 2.19 10.59 10.33
N ALA A 27 1.48 10.48 9.21
CA ALA A 27 0.32 11.30 8.88
C ALA A 27 -0.99 10.76 9.47
N TRP A 28 -0.95 9.63 10.18
CA TRP A 28 -2.13 9.00 10.76
C TRP A 28 -2.80 9.89 11.79
N ARG A 29 -4.09 10.14 11.57
CA ARG A 29 -4.99 10.75 12.55
C ARG A 29 -6.36 10.14 12.38
N TRP A 30 -7.03 9.80 13.49
CA TRP A 30 -8.46 9.56 13.44
C TRP A 30 -9.15 10.87 13.08
N GLN A 31 -10.10 10.80 12.17
CA GLN A 31 -10.82 11.95 11.65
C GLN A 31 -12.29 11.80 12.00
N VAL A 32 -12.96 12.90 12.33
CA VAL A 32 -14.42 12.96 12.26
C VAL A 32 -14.80 12.90 10.78
N ALA A 33 -15.89 12.20 10.43
CA ALA A 33 -16.35 12.16 9.05
C ALA A 33 -16.57 13.60 8.57
N PRO A 34 -15.91 14.05 7.49
CA PRO A 34 -16.15 15.38 6.96
C PRO A 34 -17.63 15.51 6.55
N GLU A 35 -18.22 16.70 6.71
CA GLU A 35 -19.62 16.95 6.29
C GLU A 35 -19.84 16.63 4.80
N LYS A 36 -18.80 16.80 3.98
CA LYS A 36 -18.80 16.49 2.54
C LYS A 36 -18.18 15.13 2.19
N ALA A 37 -18.06 14.21 3.16
CA ALA A 37 -17.47 12.89 2.90
C ALA A 37 -18.33 12.11 1.90
N VAL A 38 -17.69 11.59 0.84
CA VAL A 38 -18.34 10.66 -0.08
C VAL A 38 -18.11 9.24 0.45
N PRO A 39 -19.15 8.41 0.65
CA PRO A 39 -18.97 7.01 1.02
C PRO A 39 -18.09 6.27 0.01
N LEU A 40 -17.10 5.52 0.47
CA LEU A 40 -16.14 4.81 -0.37
C LEU A 40 -16.84 3.87 -1.36
N GLY A 41 -17.94 3.24 -0.95
CA GLY A 41 -18.74 2.39 -1.82
C GLY A 41 -19.37 3.14 -3.00
N SER A 42 -19.75 4.40 -2.81
CA SER A 42 -20.24 5.29 -3.88
C SER A 42 -19.09 5.78 -4.74
N LEU A 43 -18.00 6.22 -4.11
CA LEU A 43 -16.79 6.69 -4.78
C LEU A 43 -16.22 5.66 -5.76
N LEU A 44 -16.22 4.37 -5.40
CA LEU A 44 -15.65 3.32 -6.24
C LEU A 44 -16.62 2.80 -7.32
N LYS A 45 -17.90 3.21 -7.28
CA LYS A 45 -18.90 2.89 -8.32
C LYS A 45 -19.01 3.98 -9.39
N ASP A 46 -18.66 5.21 -9.04
CA ASP A 46 -18.71 6.38 -9.93
C ASP A 46 -17.31 6.72 -10.44
N ASP A 47 -17.14 6.82 -11.77
CA ASP A 47 -15.87 7.17 -12.38
C ASP A 47 -15.61 8.67 -12.43
N LEU A 48 -16.56 9.54 -12.10
CA LEU A 48 -16.41 10.99 -12.17
C LEU A 48 -15.22 11.48 -11.32
N VAL A 49 -15.13 11.05 -10.06
CA VAL A 49 -14.03 11.46 -9.17
C VAL A 49 -12.70 10.88 -9.65
N ALA A 50 -12.68 9.62 -10.08
CA ALA A 50 -11.49 9.01 -10.63
C ALA A 50 -11.01 9.73 -11.90
N ARG A 51 -11.92 10.07 -12.82
CA ARG A 51 -11.60 10.82 -14.05
C ARG A 51 -11.02 12.18 -13.74
N ARG A 52 -11.69 12.96 -12.88
CA ARG A 52 -11.21 14.30 -12.48
C ARG A 52 -9.82 14.21 -11.85
N THR A 53 -9.60 13.23 -10.97
CA THR A 53 -8.30 13.01 -10.34
C THR A 53 -7.22 12.61 -11.35
N VAL A 54 -7.55 11.76 -12.32
CA VAL A 54 -6.63 11.33 -13.37
C VAL A 54 -6.27 12.47 -14.31
N VAL A 55 -7.23 13.29 -14.73
CA VAL A 55 -6.97 14.48 -15.57
C VAL A 55 -6.10 15.47 -14.80
N ALA A 56 -6.48 15.83 -13.56
CA ALA A 56 -5.70 16.75 -12.74
C ALA A 56 -4.26 16.25 -12.50
N PHE A 57 -4.09 14.95 -12.25
CA PHE A 57 -2.76 14.34 -12.11
C PHE A 57 -1.98 14.40 -13.42
N GLN A 58 -2.64 14.09 -14.55
CA GLN A 58 -2.01 14.12 -15.86
C GLN A 58 -1.48 15.52 -16.19
N ASP A 59 -2.28 16.54 -15.93
CA ASP A 59 -1.92 17.95 -16.18
C ASP A 59 -0.78 18.39 -15.24
N THR A 60 -0.94 18.15 -13.93
CA THR A 60 0.02 18.56 -12.90
C THR A 60 1.39 17.91 -13.08
N HIS A 61 1.43 16.62 -13.44
CA HIS A 61 2.67 15.85 -13.57
C HIS A 61 3.11 15.64 -15.02
N GLN A 62 2.40 16.26 -15.97
CA GLN A 62 2.65 16.14 -17.42
C GLN A 62 2.78 14.66 -17.85
N ALA A 63 1.89 13.81 -17.35
CA ALA A 63 1.95 12.39 -17.66
C ALA A 63 1.70 12.19 -19.17
N PRO A 64 2.51 11.37 -19.86
CA PRO A 64 2.46 11.29 -21.33
C PRO A 64 1.17 10.65 -21.85
N THR A 65 0.46 9.90 -21.02
CA THR A 65 -0.84 9.31 -21.36
C THR A 65 -1.74 9.25 -20.13
N THR A 66 -3.05 9.24 -20.36
CA THR A 66 -4.06 9.00 -19.32
C THR A 66 -3.85 7.68 -18.59
N LYS A 67 -3.34 6.64 -19.28
CA LYS A 67 -3.03 5.34 -18.67
C LYS A 67 -1.90 5.44 -17.64
N VAL A 68 -0.86 6.22 -17.93
CA VAL A 68 0.25 6.47 -16.98
C VAL A 68 -0.29 7.23 -15.76
N ALA A 69 -1.05 8.31 -15.98
CA ALA A 69 -1.68 9.05 -14.89
C ALA A 69 -2.58 8.15 -14.03
N ALA A 70 -3.49 7.39 -14.65
CA ALA A 70 -4.39 6.47 -13.98
C ALA A 70 -3.66 5.39 -13.18
N SER A 71 -2.54 4.85 -13.68
CA SER A 71 -1.75 3.88 -12.92
C SER A 71 -1.13 4.45 -11.64
N LEU A 72 -0.79 5.74 -11.63
CA LEU A 72 -0.18 6.43 -10.50
C LEU A 72 -1.23 6.94 -9.53
N VAL A 73 -2.37 7.42 -10.03
CA VAL A 73 -3.54 7.74 -9.21
C VAL A 73 -4.04 6.47 -8.50
N HIS A 74 -4.19 5.34 -9.20
CA HIS A 74 -4.53 4.07 -8.55
C HIS A 74 -3.54 3.70 -7.45
N LYS A 75 -2.23 3.87 -7.69
CA LYS A 75 -1.19 3.61 -6.69
C LYS A 75 -1.40 4.49 -5.45
N GLN A 76 -1.68 5.78 -5.62
CA GLN A 76 -1.90 6.71 -4.52
C GLN A 76 -3.19 6.36 -3.75
N TRP A 77 -4.29 6.13 -4.47
CA TRP A 77 -5.56 5.76 -3.87
C TRP A 77 -5.43 4.48 -3.07
N ILE A 78 -4.94 3.39 -3.68
CA ILE A 78 -4.87 2.11 -2.99
C ILE A 78 -3.90 2.15 -1.78
N ALA A 79 -2.84 2.95 -1.84
CA ALA A 79 -1.97 3.19 -0.70
C ALA A 79 -2.69 3.94 0.43
N ASN A 80 -3.45 4.99 0.11
CA ASN A 80 -4.23 5.76 1.10
C ASN A 80 -5.42 4.97 1.67
N LEU A 81 -5.95 3.99 0.91
CA LEU A 81 -7.06 3.14 1.33
C LEU A 81 -6.59 1.93 2.16
N LEU A 82 -5.69 1.12 1.59
CA LEU A 82 -5.38 -0.20 2.15
C LEU A 82 -4.25 -0.18 3.16
N SER A 83 -3.23 0.67 2.99
CA SER A 83 -2.11 0.69 3.96
C SER A 83 -2.58 0.99 5.38
N PRO A 84 -3.45 2.00 5.62
CA PRO A 84 -3.89 2.28 6.97
C PRO A 84 -4.89 1.24 7.48
N LEU A 85 -5.72 0.65 6.61
CA LEU A 85 -6.59 -0.48 6.95
C LEU A 85 -5.79 -1.65 7.53
N VAL A 86 -4.71 -2.04 6.83
CA VAL A 86 -3.81 -3.11 7.27
C VAL A 86 -3.11 -2.72 8.56
N ALA A 87 -2.65 -1.47 8.71
CA ALA A 87 -2.01 -1.01 9.94
C ALA A 87 -2.94 -1.12 11.16
N VAL A 88 -4.20 -0.68 11.05
CA VAL A 88 -5.20 -0.80 12.11
C VAL A 88 -5.44 -2.27 12.46
N TYR A 89 -5.63 -3.11 11.45
CA TYR A 89 -5.85 -4.54 11.66
C TYR A 89 -4.66 -5.22 12.36
N LEU A 90 -3.43 -4.98 11.90
CA LEU A 90 -2.24 -5.61 12.48
C LEU A 90 -2.01 -5.21 13.94
N LEU A 91 -2.32 -3.95 14.31
CA LEU A 91 -2.10 -3.43 15.66
C LEU A 91 -3.24 -3.71 16.64
N SER A 92 -4.47 -3.89 16.16
CA SER A 92 -5.66 -3.96 17.02
C SER A 92 -6.57 -5.16 16.75
N GLY A 93 -6.42 -5.82 15.60
CA GLY A 93 -7.35 -6.84 15.13
C GLY A 93 -8.72 -6.29 14.71
N ARG A 94 -8.84 -4.97 14.57
CA ARG A 94 -10.07 -4.30 14.16
C ARG A 94 -10.10 -4.07 12.66
N GLN A 95 -11.29 -4.08 12.10
CA GLN A 95 -11.56 -3.73 10.71
C GLN A 95 -12.89 -2.95 10.63
N PRO A 96 -13.16 -2.22 9.54
CA PRO A 96 -14.44 -1.57 9.36
C PRO A 96 -15.57 -2.62 9.19
N GLU A 97 -16.64 -2.52 9.97
CA GLU A 97 -17.85 -3.36 9.85
C GLU A 97 -18.47 -3.23 8.46
N GLN A 98 -18.45 -2.02 7.90
CA GLN A 98 -18.99 -1.70 6.58
C GLN A 98 -18.02 -0.78 5.83
N TRP A 99 -17.05 -1.35 5.13
CA TRP A 99 -16.03 -0.59 4.41
C TRP A 99 -16.61 0.42 3.41
N GLN A 100 -17.79 0.14 2.85
CA GLN A 100 -18.48 1.00 1.90
C GLN A 100 -18.89 2.35 2.50
N LYS A 101 -19.07 2.41 3.82
CA LYS A 101 -19.43 3.61 4.56
C LYS A 101 -18.23 4.45 5.02
N LEU A 102 -17.00 3.97 4.82
CA LEU A 102 -15.82 4.78 5.09
C LEU A 102 -15.89 6.06 4.24
N GLY A 103 -15.78 7.21 4.88
CA GLY A 103 -15.84 8.49 4.19
C GLY A 103 -14.54 8.78 3.45
N TYR A 104 -14.61 9.23 2.21
CA TYR A 104 -13.48 9.80 1.49
C TYR A 104 -13.65 11.31 1.38
N ASP A 105 -12.66 12.04 1.91
CA ASP A 105 -12.54 13.48 1.74
C ASP A 105 -11.93 13.75 0.35
N VAL A 106 -12.79 14.16 -0.58
CA VAL A 106 -12.38 14.45 -1.97
C VAL A 106 -11.45 15.66 -2.03
N GLU A 107 -11.64 16.65 -1.15
CA GLU A 107 -10.82 17.88 -1.15
C GLU A 107 -9.40 17.58 -0.66
N LYS A 108 -9.26 16.73 0.37
CA LYS A 108 -7.94 16.33 0.91
C LYS A 108 -7.35 15.09 0.24
N GLY A 109 -8.12 14.38 -0.57
CA GLY A 109 -7.70 13.14 -1.22
C GLY A 109 -7.39 11.99 -0.25
N CYS A 110 -8.03 11.97 0.92
CA CYS A 110 -7.78 10.99 1.98
C CYS A 110 -9.08 10.37 2.52
N LEU A 111 -8.98 9.17 3.09
CA LEU A 111 -10.10 8.62 3.87
C LEU A 111 -10.22 9.32 5.21
N GLY A 112 -11.46 9.67 5.56
CA GLY A 112 -11.89 9.92 6.92
C GLY A 112 -11.97 8.60 7.68
N TRP A 113 -10.88 8.25 8.37
CA TRP A 113 -10.88 7.16 9.32
C TRP A 113 -11.58 7.63 10.59
N THR A 114 -12.91 7.46 10.64
CA THR A 114 -13.66 7.58 11.89
C THR A 114 -13.40 6.35 12.75
N THR A 115 -13.50 6.50 14.07
CA THR A 115 -13.36 5.38 15.02
C THR A 115 -14.61 4.50 15.05
N GLN A 116 -15.78 5.07 14.77
CA GLN A 116 -17.08 4.40 14.83
C GLN A 116 -17.31 3.19 13.90
N PRO A 117 -16.74 3.09 12.68
CA PRO A 117 -17.00 1.94 11.82
C PRO A 117 -16.17 0.71 12.19
N PHE A 118 -15.24 0.76 13.15
CA PHE A 118 -14.36 -0.38 13.45
C PHE A 118 -14.90 -1.28 14.55
N GLY A 119 -15.38 -2.46 14.16
CA GLY A 119 -15.86 -3.48 15.09
C GLY A 119 -14.71 -4.11 15.91
N GLU A 120 -15.07 -4.67 17.07
CA GLU A 120 -14.12 -5.38 17.93
C GLU A 120 -13.76 -6.76 17.36
N HIS A 121 -12.51 -7.18 17.58
CA HIS A 121 -11.99 -8.54 17.34
C HIS A 121 -12.51 -9.25 16.07
N THR A 122 -11.92 -8.89 14.94
CA THR A 122 -12.39 -9.40 13.66
C THR A 122 -11.70 -10.70 13.25
N ASN A 123 -12.52 -11.63 12.75
CA ASN A 123 -12.05 -12.86 12.12
C ASN A 123 -11.06 -12.52 10.98
N PRO A 124 -9.84 -13.09 10.97
CA PRO A 124 -8.88 -12.88 9.88
C PRO A 124 -9.46 -13.13 8.49
N ALA A 125 -10.34 -14.13 8.33
CA ALA A 125 -10.99 -14.40 7.05
C ALA A 125 -11.85 -13.23 6.58
N LEU A 126 -12.60 -12.60 7.48
CA LEU A 126 -13.42 -11.43 7.17
C LEU A 126 -12.54 -10.22 6.79
N PHE A 127 -11.41 -10.04 7.47
CA PHE A 127 -10.44 -8.99 7.09
C PHE A 127 -9.90 -9.16 5.68
N ILE A 128 -9.54 -10.40 5.31
CA ILE A 128 -9.06 -10.73 3.97
C ILE A 128 -10.17 -10.50 2.94
N GLU A 129 -11.42 -10.89 3.24
CA GLU A 129 -12.59 -10.65 2.39
C GLU A 129 -12.82 -9.15 2.15
N THR A 130 -12.92 -8.35 3.22
CA THR A 130 -13.09 -6.89 3.16
C THR A 130 -12.00 -6.24 2.32
N THR A 131 -10.74 -6.57 2.59
CA THR A 131 -9.59 -5.99 1.90
C THR A 131 -9.59 -6.38 0.42
N THR A 132 -9.94 -7.64 0.11
CA THR A 132 -10.07 -8.13 -1.27
C THR A 132 -11.22 -7.44 -1.99
N ALA A 133 -12.36 -7.19 -1.32
CA ALA A 133 -13.50 -6.47 -1.90
C ALA A 133 -13.13 -5.03 -2.27
N VAL A 134 -12.46 -4.29 -1.38
CA VAL A 134 -11.96 -2.93 -1.66
C VAL A 134 -10.98 -2.93 -2.83
N ALA A 135 -10.02 -3.87 -2.83
CA ALA A 135 -9.05 -4.02 -3.91
C ALA A 135 -9.73 -4.32 -5.26
N ASN A 136 -10.72 -5.21 -5.29
CA ASN A 136 -11.49 -5.55 -6.49
C ASN A 136 -12.33 -4.38 -7.01
N ALA A 137 -12.93 -3.58 -6.12
CA ALA A 137 -13.67 -2.39 -6.51
C ALA A 137 -12.76 -1.36 -7.19
N CYS A 138 -11.59 -1.08 -6.59
CA CYS A 138 -10.57 -0.22 -7.21
C CYS A 138 -10.05 -0.81 -8.53
N TYR A 139 -9.76 -2.11 -8.57
CA TYR A 139 -9.33 -2.80 -9.78
C TYR A 139 -10.35 -2.62 -10.91
N THR A 140 -11.63 -2.87 -10.64
CA THR A 140 -12.71 -2.80 -11.63
C THR A 140 -12.85 -1.39 -12.20
N LEU A 141 -12.88 -0.39 -11.32
CA LEU A 141 -12.96 1.01 -11.71
C LEU A 141 -11.82 1.39 -12.66
N PHE A 142 -10.57 1.11 -12.27
CA PHE A 142 -9.42 1.52 -13.08
C PHE A 142 -9.24 0.68 -14.35
N ARG A 143 -9.61 -0.61 -14.30
CA ARG A 143 -9.53 -1.49 -15.45
C ARG A 143 -10.54 -1.10 -16.52
N ARG A 144 -11.79 -0.80 -16.13
CA ARG A 144 -12.90 -0.46 -17.03
C ARG A 144 -12.74 0.92 -17.65
N HIS A 145 -12.37 1.93 -16.85
CA HIS A 145 -12.43 3.33 -17.30
C HIS A 145 -11.11 3.87 -17.85
N PHE A 146 -9.96 3.27 -17.50
CA PHE A 146 -8.64 3.76 -17.93
C PHE A 146 -7.76 2.69 -18.58
N SER A 147 -8.24 1.45 -18.69
CA SER A 147 -7.50 0.34 -19.30
C SER A 147 -6.10 0.12 -18.70
N VAL A 148 -5.96 0.35 -17.39
CA VAL A 148 -4.71 0.07 -16.67
C VAL A 148 -4.47 -1.45 -16.66
N PRO A 149 -3.26 -1.94 -17.01
CA PRO A 149 -3.02 -3.38 -17.09
C PRO A 149 -3.18 -4.08 -15.73
N PRO A 150 -3.76 -5.30 -15.68
CA PRO A 150 -4.00 -6.00 -14.42
C PRO A 150 -2.77 -6.16 -13.53
N ARG A 151 -1.61 -6.51 -14.10
CA ARG A 151 -0.36 -6.66 -13.35
C ARG A 151 0.06 -5.37 -12.64
N VAL A 152 -0.23 -4.20 -13.22
CA VAL A 152 0.07 -2.90 -12.60
C VAL A 152 -0.83 -2.64 -11.41
N LEU A 153 -2.13 -2.91 -11.56
CA LEU A 153 -3.13 -2.76 -10.50
C LEU A 153 -2.79 -3.67 -9.32
N TRP A 154 -2.57 -4.96 -9.56
CA TRP A 154 -2.26 -5.92 -8.51
C TRP A 154 -0.92 -5.65 -7.81
N SER A 155 0.15 -5.31 -8.55
CA SER A 155 1.42 -4.93 -7.91
C SER A 155 1.32 -3.62 -7.12
N ASN A 156 0.44 -2.68 -7.49
CA ASN A 156 0.16 -1.51 -6.68
C ASN A 156 -0.56 -1.89 -5.38
N THR A 157 -1.57 -2.74 -5.47
CA THR A 157 -2.35 -3.23 -4.32
C THR A 157 -1.47 -4.00 -3.34
N ALA A 158 -0.66 -4.95 -3.80
CA ALA A 158 0.24 -5.72 -2.92
C ALA A 158 1.22 -4.82 -2.16
N LEU A 159 1.75 -3.77 -2.79
CA LEU A 159 2.64 -2.85 -2.09
C LEU A 159 1.93 -1.94 -1.11
N ALA A 160 0.68 -1.56 -1.37
CA ALA A 160 -0.12 -0.85 -0.38
C ALA A 160 -0.40 -1.73 0.85
N LEU A 161 -0.69 -3.01 0.63
CA LEU A 161 -0.89 -3.97 1.71
C LEU A 161 0.38 -4.21 2.52
N ALA A 162 1.53 -4.32 1.86
CA ALA A 162 2.83 -4.56 2.51
C ALA A 162 3.44 -3.32 3.20
N ALA A 163 2.85 -2.13 3.02
CA ALA A 163 3.42 -0.87 3.48
C ALA A 163 3.73 -0.82 5.00
N PRO A 164 2.90 -1.39 5.91
CA PRO A 164 3.23 -1.42 7.34
C PRO A 164 4.54 -2.15 7.65
N TRP A 165 4.80 -3.29 7.01
CA TRP A 165 6.07 -4.01 7.18
C TRP A 165 7.27 -3.25 6.64
N HIS A 166 7.13 -2.61 5.48
CA HIS A 166 8.21 -1.76 4.95
C HIS A 166 8.51 -0.56 5.86
N ARG A 167 7.50 -0.04 6.56
CA ARG A 167 7.73 0.98 7.57
C ARG A 167 8.52 0.43 8.75
N LEU A 168 8.21 -0.76 9.24
CA LEU A 168 8.99 -1.42 10.30
C LEU A 168 10.43 -1.67 9.89
N GLN A 169 10.68 -2.07 8.65
CA GLN A 169 12.06 -2.21 8.15
C GLN A 169 12.85 -0.91 8.25
N ASN A 170 12.22 0.21 7.89
CA ASN A 170 12.84 1.54 8.00
C ASN A 170 13.07 1.97 9.46
N LEU A 171 12.42 1.31 10.42
CA LEU A 171 12.61 1.50 11.86
C LEU A 171 13.56 0.44 12.48
N GLY A 172 14.16 -0.43 11.66
CA GLY A 172 15.18 -1.38 12.11
C GLY A 172 14.74 -2.84 12.21
N ALA A 173 13.48 -3.17 11.89
CA ALA A 173 13.04 -4.57 11.88
C ALA A 173 13.76 -5.38 10.78
N GLY A 174 14.19 -6.60 11.12
CA GLY A 174 14.98 -7.46 10.24
C GLY A 174 14.22 -8.00 9.02
N GLY A 175 14.87 -8.00 7.86
CA GLY A 175 14.30 -8.44 6.59
C GLY A 175 13.76 -9.88 6.58
N GLU A 176 14.42 -10.83 7.24
CA GLU A 176 13.93 -12.22 7.32
C GLU A 176 12.56 -12.32 7.98
N ALA A 177 12.43 -11.70 9.14
CA ALA A 177 11.21 -11.75 9.94
C ALA A 177 10.06 -11.06 9.19
N ILE A 178 10.36 -9.95 8.51
CA ILE A 178 9.42 -9.28 7.62
C ILE A 178 8.99 -10.19 6.46
N ASN A 179 9.93 -10.83 5.77
CA ASN A 179 9.64 -11.72 4.64
C ASN A 179 8.74 -12.89 5.06
N ASN A 180 9.03 -13.51 6.20
CA ASN A 180 8.23 -14.60 6.74
C ASN A 180 6.78 -14.15 7.02
N GLN A 181 6.61 -12.98 7.64
CA GLN A 181 5.27 -12.45 7.92
C GLN A 181 4.53 -12.03 6.65
N LEU A 182 5.19 -11.35 5.71
CA LEU A 182 4.60 -10.99 4.44
C LEU A 182 4.17 -12.24 3.67
N THR A 183 5.02 -13.26 3.60
CA THR A 183 4.70 -14.51 2.92
C THR A 183 3.47 -15.19 3.55
N ALA A 184 3.43 -15.30 4.88
CA ALA A 184 2.28 -15.86 5.59
C ALA A 184 1.01 -15.03 5.38
N PHE A 185 1.10 -13.70 5.46
CA PHE A 185 -0.02 -12.79 5.27
C PHE A 185 -0.60 -12.87 3.84
N PHE A 186 0.27 -12.85 2.82
CA PHE A 186 -0.14 -12.91 1.42
C PHE A 186 -0.66 -14.29 1.01
N ALA A 187 -0.32 -15.37 1.72
CA ALA A 187 -0.86 -16.70 1.45
C ALA A 187 -2.40 -16.79 1.58
N HIS A 188 -3.02 -15.87 2.32
CA HIS A 188 -4.47 -15.81 2.48
C HIS A 188 -5.19 -15.08 1.33
N PHE A 189 -4.47 -14.33 0.48
CA PHE A 189 -5.06 -13.56 -0.61
C PHE A 189 -5.14 -14.35 -1.92
N PRO A 190 -6.10 -14.02 -2.81
CA PRO A 190 -6.22 -14.67 -4.11
C PRO A 190 -4.96 -14.50 -4.97
N SER A 191 -4.69 -15.50 -5.81
CA SER A 191 -3.46 -15.63 -6.62
C SER A 191 -3.03 -14.36 -7.37
N PRO A 192 -3.90 -13.62 -8.07
CA PRO A 192 -3.46 -12.41 -8.79
C PRO A 192 -2.83 -11.35 -7.90
N LEU A 193 -3.23 -11.29 -6.63
CA LEU A 193 -2.69 -10.37 -5.64
C LEU A 193 -1.45 -10.95 -4.94
N SER A 194 -1.54 -12.19 -4.44
CA SER A 194 -0.47 -12.84 -3.69
C SER A 194 0.77 -13.14 -4.52
N GLN A 195 0.63 -13.29 -5.84
CA GLN A 195 1.73 -13.52 -6.77
C GLN A 195 2.22 -12.24 -7.47
N SER A 196 1.70 -11.06 -7.14
CA SER A 196 2.02 -9.82 -7.89
C SER A 196 3.36 -9.16 -7.51
N VAL A 197 4.00 -9.63 -6.46
CA VAL A 197 5.27 -9.14 -5.92
C VAL A 197 6.11 -10.33 -5.47
N LYS A 198 7.40 -10.33 -5.81
CA LYS A 198 8.40 -11.21 -5.21
C LYS A 198 9.07 -10.46 -4.05
N TRP A 199 9.18 -11.09 -2.89
CA TRP A 199 9.88 -10.54 -1.73
C TRP A 199 11.34 -11.02 -1.76
N LEU A 200 12.29 -10.10 -1.95
CA LEU A 200 13.72 -10.41 -2.01
C LEU A 200 14.33 -10.16 -0.64
N VAL A 201 14.96 -11.17 -0.05
CA VAL A 201 15.75 -10.98 1.16
C VAL A 201 17.21 -10.79 0.77
N ILE A 202 17.77 -9.64 1.13
CA ILE A 202 19.13 -9.24 0.83
C ILE A 202 19.88 -9.10 2.15
N ARG A 203 21.05 -9.74 2.26
CA ARG A 203 21.83 -9.85 3.49
C ARG A 203 23.21 -9.24 3.29
N GLU A 204 23.66 -8.48 4.27
CA GLU A 204 25.05 -8.00 4.34
C GLU A 204 25.41 -7.63 5.77
N ASN A 205 26.62 -8.01 6.22
CA ASN A 205 27.19 -7.65 7.53
C ASN A 205 26.23 -7.84 8.71
N GLY A 206 25.54 -8.99 8.77
CA GLY A 206 24.58 -9.33 9.83
C GLY A 206 23.25 -8.58 9.76
N LYS A 207 23.07 -7.66 8.80
CA LYS A 207 21.80 -6.97 8.53
C LYS A 207 21.07 -7.68 7.38
N SER A 208 19.74 -7.66 7.42
CA SER A 208 18.90 -8.16 6.34
C SER A 208 17.79 -7.17 6.00
N LEU A 209 17.47 -7.05 4.71
CA LEU A 209 16.38 -6.26 4.18
C LEU A 209 15.47 -7.12 3.31
N CYS A 210 14.16 -7.04 3.52
CA CYS A 210 13.14 -7.56 2.62
C CYS A 210 12.69 -6.45 1.66
N VAL A 211 13.07 -6.59 0.40
CA VAL A 211 12.82 -5.61 -0.65
C VAL A 211 11.80 -6.19 -1.63
N PRO A 212 10.70 -5.47 -1.92
CA PRO A 212 9.71 -5.97 -2.85
C PRO A 212 10.16 -5.74 -4.29
N ARG A 213 10.00 -6.77 -5.12
CA ARG A 213 10.17 -6.74 -6.57
C ARG A 213 8.80 -6.90 -7.23
N ARG A 214 8.30 -5.83 -7.85
CA ARG A 214 7.02 -5.87 -8.56
C ARG A 214 7.14 -6.77 -9.79
N LEU A 215 6.07 -7.51 -10.09
CA LEU A 215 5.92 -8.21 -11.38
C LEU A 215 5.20 -7.36 -12.45
N GLY A 216 4.65 -6.20 -12.05
CA GLY A 216 4.10 -5.18 -12.94
C GLY A 216 4.77 -3.81 -12.74
N CYS A 217 5.13 -3.12 -13.83
CA CYS A 217 5.72 -1.79 -13.75
C CYS A 217 4.67 -0.73 -13.39
N CYS A 218 4.94 0.11 -12.37
CA CYS A 218 4.05 1.21 -11.99
C CYS A 218 4.01 2.40 -12.98
N LEU A 219 4.78 2.34 -14.07
CA LEU A 219 4.89 3.38 -15.09
C LEU A 219 5.39 4.76 -14.61
N LYS A 220 5.82 4.90 -13.35
CA LYS A 220 6.40 6.16 -12.83
C LYS A 220 7.56 6.69 -13.69
N TYR A 221 8.37 5.78 -14.24
CA TYR A 221 9.49 6.14 -15.11
C TYR A 221 9.04 6.92 -16.37
N ALA A 222 7.78 6.82 -16.78
CA ALA A 222 7.30 7.52 -17.98
C ALA A 222 7.07 9.02 -17.75
N LEU A 223 7.06 9.50 -16.50
CA LEU A 223 6.90 10.93 -16.20
C LEU A 223 8.11 11.76 -16.65
N PRO A 224 7.95 13.01 -17.13
CA PRO A 224 9.02 13.86 -17.66
C PRO A 224 10.25 14.06 -16.74
N GLY A 225 10.10 14.03 -15.41
CA GLY A 225 11.23 14.09 -14.46
C GLY A 225 11.80 12.73 -14.02
N ASN A 226 11.27 11.62 -14.53
CA ASN A 226 11.63 10.27 -14.08
C ASN A 226 12.07 9.35 -15.23
N ARG A 227 12.29 9.88 -16.45
CA ARG A 227 12.56 9.09 -17.67
C ARG A 227 13.77 8.15 -17.57
N ASN A 228 14.71 8.44 -16.67
CA ASN A 228 15.89 7.62 -16.39
C ASN A 228 15.97 7.11 -14.95
N THR A 229 14.91 7.27 -14.14
CA THR A 229 14.89 6.85 -12.74
C THR A 229 14.00 5.63 -12.57
N LEU A 230 14.62 4.45 -12.47
CA LEU A 230 13.93 3.24 -12.05
C LEU A 230 13.92 3.18 -10.51
N CYS A 231 12.74 2.97 -9.93
CA CYS A 231 12.63 2.80 -8.48
C CYS A 231 13.19 1.45 -8.02
N GLY A 232 13.53 1.34 -6.73
CA GLY A 232 14.06 0.10 -6.12
C GLY A 232 13.10 -1.09 -6.11
N THR A 233 11.90 -0.96 -6.65
CA THR A 233 10.89 -2.03 -6.77
C THR A 233 10.49 -2.30 -8.23
N CYS A 234 11.19 -1.67 -9.18
CA CYS A 234 10.78 -1.63 -10.59
C CYS A 234 11.01 -2.97 -11.30
N HIS A 235 9.96 -3.49 -11.93
CA HIS A 235 10.01 -4.69 -12.78
C HIS A 235 11.00 -4.59 -13.95
N ARG A 236 11.31 -3.38 -14.42
CA ARG A 236 12.22 -3.16 -15.56
C ARG A 236 13.70 -3.44 -15.24
N ARG A 237 14.06 -3.55 -13.97
CA ARG A 237 15.40 -3.98 -13.55
C ARG A 237 15.46 -5.50 -13.51
N SER A 238 16.61 -6.09 -13.80
CA SER A 238 16.88 -7.49 -13.41
C SER A 238 16.85 -7.63 -11.88
N GLU A 239 16.78 -8.86 -11.40
CA GLU A 239 16.87 -9.10 -9.95
C GLU A 239 18.25 -8.70 -9.42
N GLN A 240 19.31 -9.01 -10.17
CA GLN A 240 20.69 -8.66 -9.84
C GLN A 240 20.89 -7.14 -9.76
N GLU A 241 20.37 -6.38 -10.72
CA GLU A 241 20.43 -4.91 -10.70
C GLU A 241 19.69 -4.33 -9.49
N GLN A 242 18.57 -4.93 -9.10
CA GLN A 242 17.81 -4.50 -7.93
C GLN A 242 18.57 -4.80 -6.64
N ILE A 243 19.18 -5.98 -6.54
CA ILE A 243 20.03 -6.36 -5.40
C ILE A 243 21.23 -5.42 -5.30
N ALA A 244 21.95 -5.19 -6.39
CA ALA A 244 23.10 -4.28 -6.43
C ALA A 244 22.74 -2.85 -5.98
N LEU A 245 21.58 -2.33 -6.40
CA LEU A 245 21.10 -1.01 -5.94
C LEU A 245 20.86 -0.98 -4.43
N VAL A 246 20.32 -2.06 -3.85
CA VAL A 246 20.07 -2.14 -2.40
C VAL A 246 21.40 -2.15 -1.65
N HIS A 247 22.39 -2.92 -2.12
CA HIS A 247 23.75 -2.90 -1.58
C HIS A 247 24.36 -1.50 -1.62
N GLN A 248 24.31 -0.84 -2.77
CA GLN A 248 24.82 0.52 -2.93
C GLN A 248 24.15 1.52 -1.96
N ARG A 249 22.83 1.40 -1.76
CA ARG A 249 22.06 2.39 -1.01
C ARG A 249 22.07 2.17 0.51
N PHE A 250 22.13 0.94 0.96
CA PHE A 250 21.88 0.59 2.37
C PHE A 250 23.05 -0.10 3.06
N PHE A 251 24.01 -0.62 2.31
CA PHE A 251 25.15 -1.37 2.88
C PHE A 251 26.51 -0.78 2.54
N THR A 252 26.59 0.12 1.56
CA THR A 252 27.83 0.88 1.32
C THR A 252 27.94 1.96 2.39
N GLU A 253 28.92 1.81 3.28
CA GLU A 253 29.32 2.90 4.17
C GLU A 253 29.82 4.06 3.31
N ILE A 254 29.24 5.26 3.50
CA ILE A 254 29.87 6.49 3.02
C ILE A 254 31.14 6.62 3.86
N LYS A 255 32.28 6.26 3.26
CA LYS A 255 33.60 6.55 3.82
C LYS A 255 33.82 8.05 3.89
#